data_AF-A0A412INA6-F1
#
_entry.id   AF-A0A412INA6-F1
#
_cell.length_a   1.000
_cell.length_b   1.000
_cell.length_c   1.000
_cell.angle_alpha   90.00
_cell.angle_beta   90.00
_cell.angle_gamma   90.00
#
_symmetry.space_group_name_H-M   'P 1'
#
loop_
_entity.id
_entity.type
_entity.pdbx_description
1 polymer ?
#
loop_
_entity_poly.entity_id
_entity_poly.type
_entity_poly.pdbx_seq_one_letter_code
_entity_poly.pdbx_strand_id
1 'polypeptide(L)'
;MKKNGIRNGRGRACVMVIMAAFAMGLVGCGGTDSSDKPAEVNSSEQVTDSAEITVDDVKNHAETPASDFEYVDHGDSVSIKAYNGSDPIVVIPEQIDGKDVISIIDGPFSNDSFIKGISLPDTIKEIRDSTFGLNDSLQVVLASGVETVGRAAFQHNDSLKYVDLGYNLKEFDDAYFSDTLEVIHLPAGVENLDKVAFFGEDTLTIVGKAGSFAETFAKEEGINFEEE
;
A
#
# COMPACT_ATOMS: atom_id res chain seq x y z
N MET A 1 25.92 19.05 -27.12
CA MET A 1 25.03 19.43 -28.24
C MET A 1 24.35 18.18 -28.79
N LYS A 2 23.02 18.25 -28.96
CA LYS A 2 22.06 17.27 -29.55
C LYS A 2 21.60 16.14 -28.59
N LYS A 3 20.30 15.82 -28.44
CA LYS A 3 19.01 16.42 -28.83
C LYS A 3 17.92 15.68 -28.03
N ASN A 4 16.89 16.40 -27.58
CA ASN A 4 15.68 15.90 -26.93
C ASN A 4 14.94 14.83 -27.76
N GLY A 5 14.28 13.89 -27.06
CA GLY A 5 13.21 13.05 -27.59
C GLY A 5 12.31 12.56 -26.45
N ILE A 6 11.21 13.26 -26.20
CA ILE A 6 10.14 12.86 -25.28
C ILE A 6 9.23 11.86 -26.01
N ARG A 7 8.93 10.71 -25.39
CA ARG A 7 7.79 9.86 -25.74
C ARG A 7 7.11 9.33 -24.47
N ASN A 8 5.94 9.89 -24.17
CA ASN A 8 4.94 9.29 -23.29
C ASN A 8 4.24 8.14 -24.04
N GLY A 9 3.88 7.06 -23.32
CA GLY A 9 2.76 6.22 -23.73
C GLY A 9 2.82 4.73 -23.39
N ARG A 10 2.16 4.39 -22.27
CA ARG A 10 1.20 3.27 -22.09
C ARG A 10 1.71 1.83 -21.97
N GLY A 11 1.53 1.30 -20.75
CA GLY A 11 0.65 0.15 -20.48
C GLY A 11 1.19 -1.22 -20.89
N ARG A 12 1.77 -1.95 -19.93
CA ARG A 12 2.00 -3.39 -20.08
C ARG A 12 0.70 -4.11 -19.73
N ALA A 13 -0.08 -4.43 -20.76
CA ALA A 13 -1.13 -5.43 -20.65
C ALA A 13 -0.48 -6.82 -20.56
N CYS A 14 -0.79 -7.57 -19.52
CA CYS A 14 -0.47 -8.99 -19.44
C CYS A 14 -1.58 -9.68 -18.67
N VAL A 15 -2.43 -10.47 -19.33
CA VAL A 15 -2.89 -11.79 -18.88
C VAL A 15 -3.36 -12.55 -20.14
N MET A 16 -2.62 -13.61 -20.49
CA MET A 16 -3.11 -14.67 -21.37
C MET A 16 -4.07 -15.55 -20.55
N VAL A 17 -5.29 -15.76 -21.03
CA VAL A 17 -6.17 -16.82 -20.51
C VAL A 17 -6.23 -17.96 -21.53
N ILE A 18 -5.83 -19.13 -21.06
CA ILE A 18 -5.82 -20.41 -21.75
C ILE A 18 -7.27 -20.87 -21.96
N MET A 19 -7.69 -21.05 -23.22
CA MET A 19 -8.99 -21.63 -23.58
C MET A 19 -8.88 -23.17 -23.61
N ALA A 20 -9.59 -23.83 -22.69
CA ALA A 20 -9.79 -25.28 -22.72
C ALA A 20 -10.92 -25.64 -23.71
N ALA A 21 -10.66 -26.65 -24.54
CA ALA A 21 -11.56 -27.14 -25.56
C ALA A 21 -12.69 -28.00 -24.97
N PHE A 22 -13.92 -27.82 -25.44
CA PHE A 22 -14.95 -28.86 -25.47
C PHE A 22 -15.85 -28.66 -26.69
N ALA A 23 -15.82 -29.61 -27.62
CA ALA A 23 -16.75 -29.69 -28.74
C ALA A 23 -17.25 -31.12 -28.85
N MET A 24 -18.53 -31.34 -28.56
CA MET A 24 -19.38 -32.32 -29.25
C MET A 24 -20.85 -32.12 -28.83
N GLY A 25 -21.71 -31.87 -29.81
CA GLY A 25 -23.15 -31.78 -29.66
C GLY A 25 -23.79 -31.25 -30.94
N LEU A 26 -24.10 -32.17 -31.86
CA LEU A 26 -24.93 -31.91 -33.05
C LEU A 26 -26.42 -31.76 -32.69
N VAL A 27 -27.22 -31.37 -33.70
CA VAL A 27 -28.70 -31.20 -33.80
C VAL A 27 -29.07 -29.72 -33.74
N GLY A 28 -29.86 -29.12 -34.64
CA GLY A 28 -30.62 -29.54 -35.82
C GLY A 28 -31.44 -28.32 -36.24
N CYS A 29 -31.55 -28.03 -37.54
CA CYS A 29 -32.20 -26.83 -38.08
C CYS A 29 -33.73 -27.03 -38.18
N GLY A 30 -34.52 -26.08 -37.65
CA GLY A 30 -35.98 -26.05 -37.74
C GLY A 30 -36.52 -24.75 -37.14
N GLY A 31 -37.37 -24.01 -37.87
CA GLY A 31 -37.65 -22.59 -37.64
C GLY A 31 -38.91 -22.23 -36.84
N THR A 32 -39.18 -20.92 -36.84
CA THR A 32 -40.42 -20.13 -36.61
C THR A 32 -40.45 -19.20 -35.38
N ASP A 33 -41.03 -18.02 -35.66
CA ASP A 33 -41.14 -16.78 -34.89
C ASP A 33 -41.80 -16.88 -33.50
N SER A 34 -41.34 -15.99 -32.61
CA SER A 34 -42.13 -15.16 -31.66
C SER A 34 -41.55 -15.15 -30.26
N SER A 35 -41.31 -13.92 -29.78
CA SER A 35 -41.31 -13.46 -28.39
C SER A 35 -41.11 -14.53 -27.30
N ASP A 36 -39.89 -14.63 -26.78
CA ASP A 36 -39.61 -14.68 -25.34
C ASP A 36 -38.10 -14.50 -25.15
N LYS A 37 -37.70 -13.38 -24.54
CA LYS A 37 -36.32 -13.10 -24.17
C LYS A 37 -36.01 -13.97 -22.95
N PRO A 38 -35.10 -14.95 -23.01
CA PRO A 38 -34.63 -15.58 -21.80
C PRO A 38 -33.75 -14.56 -21.07
N ALA A 39 -34.04 -14.36 -19.80
CA ALA A 39 -33.08 -13.79 -18.87
C ALA A 39 -31.89 -14.74 -18.80
N GLU A 40 -30.83 -14.44 -19.55
CA GLU A 40 -29.51 -15.00 -19.23
C GLU A 40 -29.10 -14.42 -17.89
N VAL A 41 -29.08 -15.31 -16.90
CA VAL A 41 -28.43 -15.11 -15.61
C VAL A 41 -26.99 -14.74 -15.90
N ASN A 42 -26.68 -13.45 -15.78
CA ASN A 42 -25.33 -12.95 -15.76
C ASN A 42 -24.66 -13.47 -14.48
N SER A 43 -24.10 -14.67 -14.54
CA SER A 43 -23.15 -15.17 -13.55
C SER A 43 -21.77 -14.61 -13.90
N SER A 44 -21.66 -13.29 -14.03
CA SER A 44 -20.38 -12.64 -13.76
C SER A 44 -20.30 -12.55 -12.25
N GLU A 45 -19.86 -13.63 -11.60
CA GLU A 45 -19.17 -13.48 -10.33
C GLU A 45 -18.03 -12.48 -10.63
N GLN A 46 -18.25 -11.22 -10.27
CA GLN A 46 -17.13 -10.36 -9.98
C GLN A 46 -16.47 -10.99 -8.77
N VAL A 47 -15.47 -11.83 -9.04
CA VAL A 47 -14.45 -12.15 -8.06
C VAL A 47 -13.67 -10.84 -7.88
N THR A 48 -14.21 -9.93 -7.09
CA THR A 48 -13.39 -8.91 -6.47
C THR A 48 -12.49 -9.68 -5.53
N ASP A 49 -11.23 -9.82 -5.90
CA ASP A 49 -10.20 -10.41 -5.05
C ASP A 49 -9.87 -9.41 -3.91
N SER A 50 -10.89 -9.21 -3.07
CA SER A 50 -10.94 -8.38 -1.88
C SER A 50 -10.38 -9.14 -0.68
N ALA A 51 -9.39 -10.01 -0.91
CA ALA A 51 -8.69 -10.65 0.20
C ALA A 51 -8.11 -9.54 1.09
N GLU A 52 -8.63 -9.49 2.31
CA GLU A 52 -8.18 -8.63 3.39
C GLU A 52 -6.79 -9.12 3.82
N ILE A 53 -5.82 -8.21 3.88
CA ILE A 53 -4.47 -8.50 4.39
C ILE A 53 -4.41 -8.00 5.83
N THR A 54 -3.98 -8.87 6.73
CA THR A 54 -3.83 -8.55 8.15
C THR A 54 -2.40 -8.14 8.50
N VAL A 55 -2.24 -7.54 9.68
CA VAL A 55 -0.91 -7.23 10.25
C VAL A 55 -0.05 -8.49 10.37
N ASP A 56 -0.65 -9.62 10.76
CA ASP A 56 0.07 -10.89 10.90
C ASP A 56 0.51 -11.46 9.56
N ASP A 57 -0.27 -11.26 8.49
CA ASP A 57 0.14 -11.65 7.14
C ASP A 57 1.39 -10.88 6.72
N VAL A 58 1.44 -9.57 6.95
CA VAL A 58 2.61 -8.74 6.62
C VAL A 58 3.82 -9.09 7.50
N LYS A 59 3.63 -9.25 8.82
CA LYS A 59 4.72 -9.54 9.78
C LYS A 59 5.37 -10.91 9.54
N ASN A 60 4.60 -11.90 9.12
CA ASN A 60 5.09 -13.27 8.91
C ASN A 60 5.45 -13.55 7.44
N HIS A 61 5.29 -12.57 6.55
CA HIS A 61 5.65 -12.72 5.15
C HIS A 61 7.17 -12.83 4.98
N ALA A 62 7.60 -13.61 4.00
CA ALA A 62 9.02 -13.67 3.65
C ALA A 62 9.50 -12.34 3.08
N GLU A 63 10.78 -12.02 3.28
CA GLU A 63 11.42 -10.89 2.62
C GLU A 63 11.23 -10.96 1.10
N THR A 64 10.89 -9.82 0.50
CA THR A 64 10.74 -9.70 -0.94
C THR A 64 12.10 -9.93 -1.61
N PRO A 65 12.18 -10.82 -2.61
CA PRO A 65 13.44 -11.10 -3.30
C PRO A 65 14.06 -9.84 -3.89
N ALA A 66 15.38 -9.70 -3.76
CA ALA A 66 16.11 -8.57 -4.36
C ALA A 66 15.89 -8.43 -5.88
N SER A 67 15.59 -9.54 -6.57
CA SER A 67 15.28 -9.56 -8.01
C SER A 67 14.02 -8.80 -8.39
N ASP A 68 13.14 -8.55 -7.42
CA ASP A 68 11.87 -7.89 -7.64
C ASP A 68 11.99 -6.38 -7.51
N PHE A 69 13.16 -5.87 -7.12
CA PHE A 69 13.43 -4.44 -7.01
C PHE A 69 14.34 -3.94 -8.13
N GLU A 70 14.04 -2.74 -8.64
CA GLU A 70 15.06 -1.87 -9.22
C GLU A 70 15.59 -0.94 -8.13
N TYR A 71 16.91 -0.78 -8.05
CA TYR A 71 17.55 0.03 -7.03
C TYR A 71 18.74 0.82 -7.59
N VAL A 72 19.11 1.89 -6.89
CA VAL A 72 20.32 2.67 -7.14
C VAL A 72 21.39 2.27 -6.14
N ASP A 73 22.55 1.86 -6.65
CA ASP A 73 23.72 1.46 -5.87
C ASP A 73 24.62 2.68 -5.57
N HIS A 74 24.91 2.91 -4.29
CA HIS A 74 25.76 4.00 -3.80
C HIS A 74 27.14 3.53 -3.31
N GLY A 75 27.49 2.26 -3.54
CA GLY A 75 28.71 1.62 -3.04
C GLY A 75 28.41 0.69 -1.88
N ASP A 76 28.16 1.26 -0.69
CA ASP A 76 27.92 0.51 0.55
C ASP A 76 26.44 0.41 0.92
N SER A 77 25.56 1.08 0.16
CA SER A 77 24.12 1.12 0.39
C SER A 77 23.33 1.18 -0.91
N VAL A 78 22.03 0.93 -0.83
CA VAL A 78 21.10 1.01 -1.96
C VAL A 78 19.86 1.85 -1.63
N SER A 79 19.28 2.44 -2.67
CA SER A 79 17.96 3.09 -2.62
C SER A 79 16.98 2.36 -3.54
N ILE A 80 15.82 1.95 -3.03
CA ILE A 80 14.77 1.31 -3.83
C ILE A 80 14.15 2.33 -4.77
N LYS A 81 14.03 1.97 -6.05
CA LYS A 81 13.53 2.84 -7.13
C LYS A 81 12.25 2.31 -7.80
N ALA A 82 12.06 0.99 -7.82
CA ALA A 82 10.83 0.36 -8.32
C ALA A 82 10.64 -1.02 -7.71
N TYR A 83 9.38 -1.46 -7.64
CA TYR A 83 9.00 -2.84 -7.39
C TYR A 83 8.36 -3.42 -8.66
N ASN A 84 8.89 -4.55 -9.12
CA ASN A 84 8.50 -5.26 -10.33
C ASN A 84 8.01 -6.69 -10.03
N GLY A 85 7.90 -7.05 -8.75
CA GLY A 85 7.38 -8.33 -8.31
C GLY A 85 5.87 -8.45 -8.53
N SER A 86 5.33 -9.61 -8.19
CA SER A 86 3.91 -9.93 -8.32
C SER A 86 3.27 -10.38 -7.01
N ASP A 87 3.95 -10.19 -5.89
CA ASP A 87 3.42 -10.44 -4.56
C ASP A 87 2.70 -9.16 -4.05
N PRO A 88 1.44 -9.25 -3.57
CA PRO A 88 0.75 -8.09 -3.01
C PRO A 88 1.32 -7.64 -1.64
N ILE A 89 2.16 -8.45 -0.99
CA ILE A 89 2.89 -8.06 0.24
C ILE A 89 4.36 -7.81 -0.11
N VAL A 90 4.81 -6.58 0.19
CA VAL A 90 6.20 -6.16 -0.02
C VAL A 90 6.89 -6.00 1.33
N VAL A 91 7.79 -6.93 1.66
CA VAL A 91 8.68 -6.85 2.83
C VAL A 91 10.05 -6.46 2.32
N ILE A 92 10.41 -5.19 2.44
CA ILE A 92 11.69 -4.69 1.95
C ILE A 92 12.81 -5.26 2.86
N PRO A 93 13.82 -5.94 2.30
CA PRO A 93 14.90 -6.50 3.11
C PRO A 93 15.80 -5.39 3.68
N GLU A 94 16.46 -5.64 4.81
CA GLU A 94 17.46 -4.72 5.37
C GLU A 94 18.66 -4.53 4.43
N GLN A 95 18.98 -5.56 3.63
CA GLN A 95 20.11 -5.54 2.70
C GLN A 95 19.76 -6.13 1.34
N ILE A 96 20.35 -5.56 0.29
CA ILE A 96 20.38 -6.14 -1.06
C ILE A 96 21.84 -6.30 -1.47
N ASP A 97 22.23 -7.51 -1.86
CA ASP A 97 23.60 -7.85 -2.27
C ASP A 97 24.67 -7.48 -1.21
N GLY A 98 24.31 -7.57 0.07
CA GLY A 98 25.17 -7.24 1.21
C GLY A 98 25.33 -5.74 1.50
N LYS A 99 24.44 -4.91 0.95
CA LYS A 99 24.43 -3.45 1.10
C LYS A 99 23.13 -3.01 1.77
N ASP A 100 23.23 -2.06 2.70
CA ASP A 100 22.06 -1.60 3.46
C ASP A 100 21.05 -0.89 2.56
N VAL A 101 19.78 -1.23 2.70
CA VAL A 101 18.66 -0.52 2.06
C VAL A 101 18.31 0.69 2.93
N ILE A 102 18.68 1.89 2.47
CA ILE A 102 18.62 3.10 3.33
C ILE A 102 17.47 4.05 2.97
N SER A 103 16.91 3.93 1.76
CA SER A 103 15.85 4.83 1.32
C SER A 103 15.03 4.29 0.17
N ILE A 104 13.86 4.91 -0.03
CA ILE A 104 12.97 4.72 -1.16
C ILE A 104 12.97 6.03 -1.95
N ILE A 105 13.31 5.97 -3.24
CA ILE A 105 13.36 7.12 -4.14
C ILE A 105 12.30 6.99 -5.22
N ASP A 106 11.76 8.12 -5.66
CA ASP A 106 10.82 8.21 -6.78
C ASP A 106 9.48 7.46 -6.60
N GLY A 107 8.98 7.34 -5.36
CA GLY A 107 7.61 6.87 -5.06
C GLY A 107 7.23 5.54 -5.74
N PRO A 108 8.06 4.48 -5.65
CA PRO A 108 7.82 3.20 -6.33
C PRO A 108 6.54 2.51 -5.86
N PHE A 109 5.99 2.96 -4.74
CA PHE A 109 4.78 2.47 -4.11
C PHE A 109 3.67 3.52 -4.17
N SER A 110 3.74 4.48 -5.10
CA SER A 110 2.70 5.48 -5.30
C SER A 110 1.88 5.16 -6.55
N ASN A 111 0.57 5.42 -6.49
CA ASN A 111 -0.36 5.14 -7.58
C ASN A 111 -0.29 3.66 -8.04
N ASP A 112 -0.22 2.74 -7.08
CA ASP A 112 -0.22 1.31 -7.25
C ASP A 112 -1.55 0.71 -6.78
N SER A 113 -2.18 -0.10 -7.64
CA SER A 113 -3.49 -0.71 -7.36
C SER A 113 -3.39 -2.20 -7.02
N PHE A 114 -2.19 -2.71 -6.74
CA PHE A 114 -1.92 -4.13 -6.55
C PHE A 114 -1.35 -4.43 -5.15
N ILE A 115 -0.43 -3.60 -4.67
CA ILE A 115 0.17 -3.76 -3.35
C ILE A 115 -0.89 -3.54 -2.27
N LYS A 116 -0.94 -4.47 -1.33
CA LYS A 116 -1.88 -4.50 -0.21
C LYS A 116 -1.19 -4.40 1.14
N GLY A 117 0.06 -4.86 1.27
CA GLY A 117 0.82 -4.80 2.51
C GLY A 117 2.27 -4.36 2.26
N ILE A 118 2.80 -3.50 3.13
CA ILE A 118 4.19 -3.05 3.07
C ILE A 118 4.84 -3.16 4.45
N SER A 119 6.05 -3.73 4.50
CA SER A 119 6.93 -3.66 5.66
C SER A 119 8.27 -3.03 5.26
N LEU A 120 8.64 -1.97 5.97
CA LEU A 120 9.92 -1.30 5.82
C LEU A 120 10.91 -1.80 6.88
N PRO A 121 12.19 -2.04 6.50
CA PRO A 121 13.22 -2.37 7.46
C PRO A 121 13.59 -1.16 8.30
N ASP A 122 14.16 -1.41 9.47
CA ASP A 122 14.57 -0.35 10.41
C ASP A 122 15.70 0.54 9.84
N THR A 123 16.37 0.11 8.77
CA THR A 123 17.38 0.89 8.05
C THR A 123 16.81 2.08 7.28
N ILE A 124 15.51 2.08 6.96
CA ILE A 124 14.84 3.20 6.29
C ILE A 124 14.36 4.21 7.34
N LYS A 125 14.88 5.45 7.25
CA LYS A 125 14.60 6.52 8.23
C LYS A 125 13.59 7.56 7.76
N GLU A 126 13.24 7.57 6.48
CA GLU A 126 12.38 8.61 5.89
C GLU A 126 11.36 7.98 4.95
N ILE A 127 10.08 8.30 5.17
CA ILE A 127 9.03 8.15 4.17
C ILE A 127 8.87 9.51 3.51
N ARG A 128 9.27 9.62 2.25
CA ARG A 128 9.23 10.88 1.49
C ARG A 128 7.80 11.23 1.07
N ASP A 129 7.63 12.46 0.60
CA ASP A 129 6.35 12.97 0.08
C ASP A 129 5.68 11.98 -0.89
N SER A 130 4.40 11.70 -0.65
CA SER A 130 3.55 10.83 -1.48
C SER A 130 4.07 9.41 -1.74
N THR A 131 5.04 8.90 -0.96
CA THR A 131 5.65 7.57 -1.20
C THR A 131 4.63 6.45 -1.27
N PHE A 132 3.60 6.49 -0.43
CA PHE A 132 2.49 5.53 -0.39
C PHE A 132 1.15 6.20 -0.72
N GLY A 133 1.14 7.28 -1.50
CA GLY A 133 -0.10 7.94 -1.89
C GLY A 133 -0.77 7.27 -3.09
N LEU A 134 -2.09 7.39 -3.18
CA LEU A 134 -2.93 6.93 -4.30
C LEU A 134 -2.94 5.40 -4.48
N ASN A 135 -2.90 4.62 -3.40
CA ASN A 135 -2.95 3.15 -3.46
C ASN A 135 -4.27 2.61 -2.91
N ASP A 136 -5.27 2.48 -3.78
CA ASP A 136 -6.62 2.05 -3.42
C ASP A 136 -6.69 0.66 -2.78
N SER A 137 -5.65 -0.18 -2.96
CA SER A 137 -5.58 -1.54 -2.40
C SER A 137 -4.70 -1.69 -1.16
N LEU A 138 -3.92 -0.66 -0.80
CA LEU A 138 -3.01 -0.71 0.33
C LEU A 138 -3.81 -0.76 1.64
N GLN A 139 -3.54 -1.75 2.49
CA GLN A 139 -4.29 -2.05 3.72
C GLN A 139 -3.45 -1.93 4.98
N VAL A 140 -2.17 -2.33 4.91
CA VAL A 140 -1.27 -2.41 6.06
C VAL A 140 0.10 -1.84 5.73
N VAL A 141 0.61 -0.95 6.58
CA VAL A 141 1.98 -0.45 6.51
C VAL A 141 2.68 -0.61 7.86
N LEU A 142 3.82 -1.30 7.87
CA LEU A 142 4.70 -1.46 9.04
C LEU A 142 6.03 -0.74 8.77
N ALA A 143 6.33 0.30 9.53
CA ALA A 143 7.45 1.20 9.29
C ALA A 143 8.15 1.61 10.59
N SER A 144 8.51 0.64 11.43
CA SER A 144 8.90 0.92 12.82
C SER A 144 10.15 1.79 13.02
N GLY A 145 11.06 1.75 12.05
CA GLY A 145 12.35 2.45 12.11
C GLY A 145 12.34 3.89 11.60
N VAL A 146 11.21 4.37 11.06
CA VAL A 146 11.12 5.69 10.41
C VAL A 146 11.18 6.83 11.43
N GLU A 147 11.86 7.91 11.05
CA GLU A 147 12.04 9.11 11.86
C GLU A 147 11.24 10.30 11.31
N THR A 148 11.04 10.35 9.99
CA THR A 148 10.32 11.43 9.31
C THR A 148 9.32 10.87 8.30
N VAL A 149 8.10 11.42 8.32
CA VAL A 149 7.07 11.20 7.31
C VAL A 149 6.76 12.53 6.61
N GLY A 150 6.94 12.55 5.29
CA GLY A 150 6.73 13.70 4.44
C GLY A 150 5.28 13.92 4.02
N ARG A 151 5.06 15.01 3.27
CA ARG A 151 3.73 15.48 2.90
C ARG A 151 2.98 14.46 2.06
N ALA A 152 1.72 14.26 2.42
CA ALA A 152 0.75 13.44 1.71
C ALA A 152 1.25 12.01 1.47
N ALA A 153 2.15 11.53 2.34
CA ALA A 153 2.77 10.21 2.23
C ALA A 153 1.74 9.08 2.13
N PHE A 154 0.54 9.26 2.71
CA PHE A 154 -0.53 8.26 2.75
C PHE A 154 -1.86 8.76 2.17
N GLN A 155 -1.83 9.83 1.36
CA GLN A 155 -3.07 10.39 0.80
C GLN A 155 -3.78 9.39 -0.10
N HIS A 156 -5.12 9.39 -0.11
CA HIS A 156 -5.94 8.62 -1.05
C HIS A 156 -5.59 7.12 -1.06
N ASN A 157 -5.63 6.49 0.12
CA ASN A 157 -5.55 5.04 0.27
C ASN A 157 -6.86 4.51 0.84
N ASP A 158 -7.83 4.26 -0.02
CA ASP A 158 -9.22 3.97 0.38
C ASP A 158 -9.44 2.54 0.94
N SER A 159 -8.36 1.79 1.14
CA SER A 159 -8.37 0.50 1.85
C SER A 159 -7.43 0.48 3.06
N LEU A 160 -6.71 1.57 3.34
CA LEU A 160 -5.67 1.58 4.37
C LEU A 160 -6.32 1.57 5.74
N LYS A 161 -6.08 0.50 6.50
CA LYS A 161 -6.67 0.28 7.83
C LYS A 161 -5.66 0.36 8.96
N TYR A 162 -4.41 -0.01 8.70
CA TYR A 162 -3.40 -0.13 9.75
C TYR A 162 -2.07 0.50 9.33
N VAL A 163 -1.57 1.39 10.19
CA VAL A 163 -0.24 1.98 10.03
C VAL A 163 0.52 1.89 11.35
N ASP A 164 1.73 1.34 11.31
CA ASP A 164 2.66 1.36 12.43
C ASP A 164 3.90 2.19 12.05
N LEU A 165 4.04 3.37 12.65
CA LEU A 165 5.20 4.27 12.47
C LEU A 165 6.26 4.07 13.57
N GLY A 166 6.08 3.04 14.40
CA GLY A 166 7.02 2.55 15.39
C GLY A 166 7.38 3.52 16.50
N TYR A 167 8.66 3.51 16.82
CA TYR A 167 9.17 4.07 18.08
C TYR A 167 10.15 5.26 17.88
N ASN A 168 10.55 5.55 16.63
CA ASN A 168 11.55 6.58 16.33
C ASN A 168 11.00 7.82 15.62
N LEU A 169 9.70 7.86 15.29
CA LEU A 169 9.10 8.99 14.58
C LEU A 169 9.26 10.29 15.39
N LYS A 170 9.81 11.31 14.73
CA LYS A 170 10.07 12.65 15.26
C LYS A 170 9.27 13.71 14.53
N GLU A 171 9.19 13.59 13.20
CA GLU A 171 8.57 14.57 12.31
C GLU A 171 7.47 13.91 11.48
N PHE A 172 6.29 14.52 11.53
CA PHE A 172 5.09 14.03 10.86
C PHE A 172 4.37 15.23 10.21
N ASP A 173 4.71 15.51 8.95
CA ASP A 173 4.26 16.72 8.24
C ASP A 173 3.20 16.39 7.21
N ASP A 174 1.99 16.97 7.36
CA ASP A 174 0.91 16.92 6.37
C ASP A 174 0.69 15.51 5.77
N ALA A 175 0.79 14.41 6.53
CA ALA A 175 0.87 13.08 5.92
C ALA A 175 -0.40 12.62 5.19
N TYR A 176 -1.57 13.16 5.59
CA TYR A 176 -2.94 12.87 5.14
C TYR A 176 -3.29 11.38 5.06
N PHE A 177 -4.23 10.93 5.89
CA PHE A 177 -4.85 9.61 5.74
C PHE A 177 -6.25 9.71 5.13
N SER A 178 -6.68 8.66 4.41
CA SER A 178 -8.08 8.47 4.00
C SER A 178 -8.90 7.98 5.20
N ASP A 179 -10.21 8.26 5.18
CA ASP A 179 -11.23 7.97 6.22
C ASP A 179 -11.48 6.47 6.53
N THR A 180 -10.57 5.61 6.06
CA THR A 180 -10.59 4.16 6.29
C THR A 180 -9.58 3.72 7.33
N LEU A 181 -8.74 4.63 7.84
CA LEU A 181 -7.69 4.28 8.79
C LEU A 181 -8.31 3.92 10.14
N GLU A 182 -8.23 2.64 10.50
CA GLU A 182 -8.78 2.13 11.75
C GLU A 182 -7.79 2.27 12.90
N VAL A 183 -6.50 2.04 12.66
CA VAL A 183 -5.46 2.03 13.70
C VAL A 183 -4.17 2.69 13.23
N ILE A 184 -3.62 3.57 14.06
CA ILE A 184 -2.26 4.08 13.91
C ILE A 184 -1.45 3.91 15.21
N HIS A 185 -0.26 3.33 15.11
CA HIS A 185 0.71 3.29 16.21
C HIS A 185 1.67 4.47 16.10
N LEU A 186 1.74 5.26 17.17
CA LEU A 186 2.59 6.44 17.27
C LEU A 186 3.56 6.35 18.46
N PRO A 187 4.84 6.75 18.28
CA PRO A 187 5.79 6.72 19.39
C PRO A 187 5.46 7.71 20.50
N ALA A 188 5.96 7.41 21.69
CA ALA A 188 5.98 8.34 22.81
C ALA A 188 6.73 9.67 22.52
N GLY A 189 7.66 9.66 21.56
CA GLY A 189 8.50 10.80 21.19
C GLY A 189 7.88 11.76 20.18
N VAL A 190 6.67 11.50 19.68
CA VAL A 190 5.96 12.43 18.81
C VAL A 190 5.60 13.67 19.61
N GLU A 191 5.98 14.86 19.12
CA GLU A 191 5.70 16.14 19.79
C GLU A 191 4.71 17.02 19.03
N ASN A 192 4.38 16.65 17.79
CA ASN A 192 3.44 17.39 16.95
C ASN A 192 2.68 16.46 16.01
N LEU A 193 1.37 16.67 15.90
CA LEU A 193 0.47 15.98 14.98
C LEU A 193 -0.47 17.04 14.40
N ASP A 194 -0.58 17.08 13.07
CA ASP A 194 -1.58 17.92 12.43
C ASP A 194 -2.95 17.24 12.53
N LYS A 195 -3.92 17.95 13.11
CA LYS A 195 -5.35 17.57 13.13
C LYS A 195 -5.87 17.19 11.75
N VAL A 196 -5.40 17.89 10.71
CA VAL A 196 -5.86 17.66 9.33
C VAL A 196 -5.45 16.28 8.82
N ALA A 197 -4.37 15.69 9.35
CA ALA A 197 -3.93 14.36 8.95
C ALA A 197 -4.95 13.26 9.30
N PHE A 198 -5.84 13.49 10.28
CA PHE A 198 -6.82 12.54 10.79
C PHE A 198 -8.28 13.04 10.65
N PHE A 199 -8.54 13.90 9.66
CA PHE A 199 -9.86 14.50 9.48
C PHE A 199 -10.87 13.48 8.92
N GLY A 200 -11.98 13.27 9.63
CA GLY A 200 -13.08 12.38 9.19
C GLY A 200 -13.06 10.98 9.79
N GLU A 201 -12.12 10.71 10.68
CA GLU A 201 -11.87 9.39 11.24
C GLU A 201 -12.71 9.09 12.49
N ASP A 202 -13.99 8.80 12.32
CA ASP A 202 -14.89 8.53 13.45
C ASP A 202 -14.57 7.19 14.17
N THR A 203 -13.79 6.31 13.54
CA THR A 203 -13.42 4.98 14.06
C THR A 203 -11.94 4.80 14.38
N LEU A 204 -11.10 5.80 14.10
CA LEU A 204 -9.67 5.71 14.32
C LEU A 204 -9.33 5.49 15.79
N THR A 205 -8.37 4.61 16.01
CA THR A 205 -7.71 4.37 17.29
C THR A 205 -6.24 4.71 17.17
N ILE A 206 -5.79 5.66 18.01
CA ILE A 206 -4.37 5.93 18.19
C ILE A 206 -3.86 4.99 19.28
N VAL A 207 -2.87 4.17 18.93
CA VAL A 207 -2.16 3.32 19.89
C VAL A 207 -0.84 3.98 20.24
N GLY A 208 -0.52 4.04 21.54
CA GLY A 208 0.77 4.53 21.98
C GLY A 208 0.94 4.51 23.49
N LYS A 209 2.07 5.00 23.96
CA LYS A 209 2.38 5.02 25.40
C LYS A 209 1.45 5.97 26.18
N ALA A 210 0.96 5.54 27.34
CA ALA A 210 0.24 6.41 28.26
C ALA A 210 1.10 7.60 28.74
N GLY A 211 0.45 8.75 28.88
CA GLY A 211 1.06 10.05 29.20
C GLY A 211 1.79 10.69 28.02
N SER A 212 1.72 10.12 26.81
CA SER A 212 2.33 10.70 25.62
C SER A 212 1.55 11.89 25.08
N PHE A 213 2.20 12.64 24.18
CA PHE A 213 1.52 13.65 23.38
C PHE A 213 0.38 13.04 22.55
N ALA A 214 0.57 11.84 22.01
CA ALA A 214 -0.45 11.13 21.22
C ALA A 214 -1.73 10.87 22.04
N GLU A 215 -1.61 10.47 23.31
CA GLU A 215 -2.77 10.34 24.21
C GLU A 215 -3.47 11.68 24.43
N THR A 216 -2.70 12.76 24.63
CA THR A 216 -3.25 14.10 24.83
C THR A 216 -4.01 14.58 23.60
N PHE A 217 -3.39 14.43 22.42
CA PHE A 217 -3.98 14.77 21.13
C PHE A 217 -5.27 13.99 20.87
N ALA A 218 -5.26 12.66 21.09
CA ALA A 218 -6.44 11.82 20.90
C ALA A 218 -7.62 12.31 21.78
N LYS A 219 -7.36 12.65 23.05
CA LYS A 219 -8.37 13.20 23.96
C LYS A 219 -8.91 14.56 23.52
N GLU A 220 -8.05 15.44 23.03
CA GLU A 220 -8.43 16.80 22.58
C GLU A 220 -9.27 16.75 21.30
N GLU A 221 -8.95 15.83 20.40
CA GLU A 221 -9.63 15.67 19.10
C GLU A 221 -10.81 14.68 19.16
N GLY A 222 -11.00 13.97 20.27
CA GLY A 222 -12.10 13.01 20.44
C GLY A 222 -11.88 11.69 19.71
N ILE A 223 -10.62 11.33 19.45
CA ILE A 223 -10.19 10.08 18.82
C ILE A 223 -10.00 9.00 19.90
N ASN A 224 -10.28 7.73 19.58
CA ASN A 224 -10.02 6.63 20.51
C ASN A 224 -8.52 6.50 20.78
N PHE A 225 -8.16 6.16 22.02
CA PHE A 225 -6.78 5.91 22.40
C PHE A 225 -6.66 4.58 23.14
N GLU A 226 -5.69 3.77 22.74
CA GLU A 226 -5.32 2.53 23.41
C GLU A 226 -3.86 2.59 23.86
N GLU A 227 -3.61 2.15 25.09
CA GLU A 227 -2.26 2.07 25.66
C GLU A 227 -1.56 0.79 25.16
N GLU A 228 -0.31 0.93 24.70
CA GLU A 228 0.56 -0.19 24.29
C GLU A 228 1.23 -0.94 25.46
#